data_AF-A0A7V4WWD4-F1
#
_entry.id   AF-A0A7V4WWD4-F1
#
_cell.length_a   1.000
_cell.length_b   1.000
_cell.length_c   1.000
_cell.angle_alpha   90.00
_cell.angle_beta   90.00
_cell.angle_gamma   90.00
#
_symmetry.space_group_name_H-M   'P 1'
#
loop_
_entity.id
_entity.type
_entity.pdbx_description
1 polymer ?
#
loop_
_entity_poly.entity_id
_entity_poly.type
_entity_poly.pdbx_seq_one_letter_code
_entity_poly.pdbx_strand_id
1 'polypeptide(L)'
;MTHDIYDESYYKRFYNELSGLLSGKNIQTVSMGYLEKEARKYARRTEYGSYVWSSKISNRLAPKTVYLGSERVRLPRPTEEQKQIIRNAPQQLDKVLHWIKKLPFVHIRRQMGHNGEYNPICNLYVSVNDPKNIRLAYMWASTMFDPSSRPGPEFTMIHIPEEHLMRAQVLALPEYNMNICMGSDYLGEDKKGFLRQAMWRADEQGMLGLHAGTKIVTVRDPREGKLKKYGVFLFGMTATGKSTWSCHQLGLDPDRGEFTQAAQDDIVFLTKDGSAYGSENNFYVKTDVTEEHQEAMYNALVDKSALIENVMVDYKGNVDFLDESLCGNGRAVIFRKKLAVKQGRKLVGISAPTINLPSLEEMDGLIFAFITRRNTIMPFAQELTPEQGVLAYLWGESTHSYASNPALAGDSVRIVGTDPFIVGSRGRKVNRFYDIVMQLVSKYPGKVRFMMYNTGGMGEIIETYEENGQKKKKLVRKTERVPLPLMAAIQRGDLRGTNQYEPGLLGTKSIVAVEGKPIPEYDPTRFYSQEQIDFYIRDLVEGRRKFTDIIAGEGLKPEIVRTAEKAFSIEPAAKPSVAASAAPSFPGTSTVESDKVVIVTTAQPVSRPRRPGTWRWR
;
A
#
# COMPACT_ATOMS: atom_id res chain seq x y z
N MET A 1 -21.41 -29.85 15.85
CA MET A 1 -21.59 -28.43 16.22
C MET A 1 -20.25 -27.91 16.70
N THR A 2 -19.50 -27.19 15.86
CA THR A 2 -18.27 -26.53 16.30
C THR A 2 -18.64 -25.37 17.21
N HIS A 3 -18.22 -25.40 18.48
CA HIS A 3 -18.41 -24.28 19.40
C HIS A 3 -17.89 -22.98 18.77
N ASP A 4 -18.68 -21.91 18.81
CA ASP A 4 -18.23 -20.59 18.40
C ASP A 4 -17.03 -20.20 19.28
N ILE A 5 -15.91 -19.87 18.66
CA ILE A 5 -14.67 -19.53 19.36
C ILE A 5 -14.68 -18.08 19.86
N TYR A 6 -15.70 -17.29 19.49
CA TYR A 6 -15.85 -15.89 19.89
C TYR A 6 -16.78 -15.75 21.11
N ASP A 7 -16.42 -14.88 22.06
CA ASP A 7 -17.25 -14.54 23.23
C ASP A 7 -17.67 -13.06 23.19
N GLU A 8 -18.72 -12.77 22.44
CA GLU A 8 -19.25 -11.40 22.27
C GLU A 8 -19.72 -10.78 23.60
N SER A 9 -20.25 -11.61 24.50
CA SER A 9 -20.70 -11.17 25.82
C SER A 9 -19.53 -10.66 26.65
N TYR A 10 -18.39 -11.35 26.57
CA TYR A 10 -17.17 -10.97 27.26
C TYR A 10 -16.58 -9.71 26.65
N TYR A 11 -16.51 -9.59 25.32
CA TYR A 11 -15.99 -8.39 24.67
C TYR A 11 -16.74 -7.12 25.08
N LYS A 12 -18.07 -7.21 25.23
CA LYS A 12 -18.90 -6.11 25.75
C LYS A 12 -18.57 -5.76 27.20
N ARG A 13 -18.43 -6.77 28.07
CA ARG A 13 -18.05 -6.57 29.49
C ARG A 13 -16.68 -5.89 29.59
N PHE A 14 -15.70 -6.41 28.86
CA PHE A 14 -14.36 -5.84 28.79
C PHE A 14 -14.38 -4.37 28.36
N TYR A 15 -15.11 -4.03 27.29
CA TYR A 15 -15.21 -2.64 26.82
C TYR A 15 -15.77 -1.70 27.90
N ASN A 16 -16.84 -2.12 28.57
CA ASN A 16 -17.46 -1.32 29.64
C ASN A 16 -16.51 -1.12 30.82
N GLU A 17 -15.80 -2.16 31.24
CA GLU A 17 -14.82 -2.06 32.33
C GLU A 17 -13.65 -1.16 31.92
N LEU A 18 -13.04 -1.40 30.76
CA LEU A 18 -11.90 -0.62 30.28
C LEU A 18 -12.23 0.86 30.19
N SER A 19 -13.42 1.23 29.70
CA SER A 19 -13.84 2.63 29.56
C SER A 19 -13.77 3.40 30.88
N GLY A 20 -14.11 2.76 32.01
CA GLY A 20 -13.99 3.36 33.34
C GLY A 20 -12.56 3.49 33.87
N LEU A 21 -11.58 2.84 33.23
CA LEU A 21 -10.18 2.82 33.66
C LEU A 21 -9.30 3.81 32.89
N LEU A 22 -9.77 4.35 31.76
CA LEU A 22 -9.00 5.27 30.92
C LEU A 22 -8.72 6.64 31.58
N SER A 23 -9.38 6.95 32.69
CA SER A 23 -9.12 8.13 33.54
C SER A 23 -8.29 7.80 34.79
N GLY A 24 -7.57 6.67 34.80
CA GLY A 24 -6.74 6.25 35.93
C GLY A 24 -5.61 7.24 36.25
N LYS A 25 -5.23 7.35 37.53
CA LYS A 25 -4.16 8.27 37.99
C LYS A 25 -2.77 7.95 37.44
N ASN A 26 -2.57 6.72 36.97
CA ASN A 26 -1.35 6.24 36.31
C ASN A 26 -1.27 6.62 34.82
N ILE A 27 -2.30 7.27 34.28
CA ILE A 27 -2.38 7.69 32.88
C ILE A 27 -2.16 9.20 32.81
N GLN A 28 -1.04 9.61 32.21
CA GLN A 28 -0.72 11.02 32.01
C GLN A 28 -1.19 11.47 30.63
N THR A 29 -2.14 12.42 30.57
CA THR A 29 -2.46 13.09 29.29
C THR A 29 -1.37 14.11 28.98
N VAL A 30 -0.80 14.04 27.77
CA VAL A 30 0.40 14.79 27.39
C VAL A 30 0.18 15.66 26.15
N SER A 31 1.06 16.65 25.95
CA SER A 31 1.08 17.51 24.77
C SER A 31 2.16 17.07 23.77
N MET A 32 2.09 17.57 22.53
CA MET A 32 3.14 17.35 21.53
C MET A 32 4.52 17.81 22.00
N GLY A 33 4.62 18.97 22.66
CA GLY A 33 5.90 19.48 23.17
C GLY A 33 6.49 18.62 24.28
N TYR A 34 5.65 18.05 25.15
CA TYR A 34 6.10 17.05 26.14
C TYR A 34 6.62 15.79 25.45
N LEU A 35 5.82 15.22 24.53
CA LEU A 35 6.18 14.02 23.78
C LEU A 35 7.49 14.18 23.03
N GLU A 36 7.67 15.30 22.32
CA GLU A 36 8.89 15.61 21.58
C GLU A 36 10.11 15.65 22.50
N LYS A 37 10.03 16.39 23.60
CA LYS A 37 11.12 16.53 24.57
C LYS A 37 11.53 15.18 25.15
N GLU A 38 10.57 14.35 25.53
CA GLU A 38 10.83 13.07 26.17
C GLU A 38 11.28 12.01 25.16
N ALA A 39 10.65 11.91 23.98
CA ALA A 39 11.02 10.94 22.95
C ALA A 39 12.45 11.14 22.44
N ARG A 40 12.89 12.39 22.28
CA ARG A 40 14.25 12.73 21.81
C ARG A 40 15.36 12.23 22.73
N LYS A 41 15.10 11.99 24.02
CA LYS A 41 16.09 11.44 24.97
C LYS A 41 16.54 10.03 24.60
N TYR A 42 15.69 9.30 23.88
CA TYR A 42 15.93 7.91 23.45
C TYR A 42 16.25 7.81 21.96
N ALA A 43 16.47 8.95 21.31
CA ALA A 43 16.75 9.04 19.90
C ALA A 43 18.24 9.25 19.66
N ARG A 44 18.67 8.91 18.45
CA ARG A 44 19.96 9.32 17.94
C ARG A 44 19.78 10.47 16.95
N ARG A 45 20.61 11.50 17.06
CA ARG A 45 20.62 12.62 16.11
C ARG A 45 21.42 12.25 14.85
N THR A 46 20.90 12.62 13.68
CA THR A 46 21.52 12.41 12.37
C THR A 46 22.35 13.62 11.92
N GLU A 47 23.12 13.47 10.84
CA GLU A 47 23.83 14.56 10.16
C GLU A 47 22.90 15.70 9.70
N TYR A 48 21.64 15.36 9.36
CA TYR A 48 20.61 16.33 8.98
C TYR A 48 19.96 17.05 10.17
N GLY A 49 20.34 16.69 11.39
CA GLY A 49 19.75 17.19 12.62
C GLY A 49 18.36 16.63 12.93
N SER A 50 17.87 15.67 12.14
CA SER A 50 16.70 14.84 12.41
C SER A 50 17.03 13.76 13.45
N TYR A 51 16.03 12.97 13.83
CA TYR A 51 16.15 11.96 14.88
C TYR A 51 15.75 10.58 14.36
N VAL A 52 16.54 9.58 14.73
CA VAL A 52 16.27 8.16 14.45
C VAL A 52 16.06 7.38 15.75
N TRP A 53 15.07 6.50 15.72
CA TRP A 53 14.82 5.50 16.74
C TRP A 53 14.93 4.09 16.17
N SER A 54 15.11 3.12 17.06
CA SER A 54 15.07 1.70 16.70
C SER A 54 13.89 1.04 17.38
N SER A 55 13.32 0.04 16.72
CA SER A 55 12.34 -0.88 17.28
C SER A 55 12.88 -2.30 17.22
N LYS A 56 12.49 -3.13 18.19
CA LYS A 56 12.81 -4.56 18.18
C LYS A 56 12.00 -5.28 17.11
N ILE A 57 10.77 -4.85 16.90
CA ILE A 57 9.89 -5.35 15.85
C ILE A 57 9.83 -4.32 14.74
N SER A 58 10.17 -4.72 13.52
CA SER A 58 10.30 -3.81 12.39
C SER A 58 9.21 -4.00 11.34
N ASN A 59 8.16 -4.77 11.63
CA ASN A 59 7.06 -5.04 10.73
C ASN A 59 5.77 -5.33 11.50
N ARG A 60 4.64 -5.30 10.78
CA ARG A 60 3.33 -5.57 11.37
C ARG A 60 3.17 -7.03 11.79
N LEU A 61 2.45 -7.25 12.88
CA LEU A 61 1.97 -8.51 13.42
C LEU A 61 0.73 -9.03 12.66
N ALA A 62 0.75 -8.98 11.33
CA ALA A 62 -0.41 -9.35 10.51
C ALA A 62 -0.91 -10.78 10.78
N PRO A 63 -0.06 -11.82 10.90
CA PRO A 63 -0.50 -13.17 11.25
C PRO A 63 -1.13 -13.28 12.65
N LYS A 64 -0.82 -12.34 13.54
CA LYS A 64 -1.28 -12.29 14.94
C LYS A 64 -2.31 -11.18 15.19
N THR A 65 -2.93 -10.67 14.14
CA THR A 65 -4.01 -9.70 14.21
C THR A 65 -5.36 -10.41 14.05
N VAL A 66 -6.30 -10.16 14.95
CA VAL A 66 -7.67 -10.71 14.91
C VAL A 66 -8.71 -9.63 15.19
N TYR A 67 -9.94 -9.87 14.73
CA TYR A 67 -11.08 -8.97 14.89
C TYR A 67 -12.14 -9.63 15.75
N LEU A 68 -12.39 -9.09 16.94
CA LEU A 68 -13.29 -9.61 17.95
C LEU A 68 -14.63 -8.86 17.88
N GLY A 69 -15.73 -9.57 17.70
CA GLY A 69 -17.07 -9.01 17.61
C GLY A 69 -18.04 -9.93 16.88
N SER A 70 -19.14 -9.36 16.40
CA SER A 70 -20.16 -10.09 15.64
C SER A 70 -19.59 -10.67 14.34
N GLU A 71 -20.28 -11.64 13.72
CA GLU A 71 -19.91 -12.22 12.42
C GLU A 71 -19.54 -11.18 11.35
N ARG A 72 -20.14 -9.99 11.45
CA ARG A 72 -19.95 -8.86 10.56
C ARG A 72 -18.52 -8.34 10.49
N VAL A 73 -17.75 -8.45 11.58
CA VAL A 73 -16.38 -7.94 11.69
C VAL A 73 -15.31 -9.03 11.68
N ARG A 74 -15.71 -10.30 11.82
CA ARG A 74 -14.79 -11.44 11.94
C ARG A 74 -13.97 -11.62 10.66
N LEU A 75 -12.78 -12.18 10.82
CA LEU A 75 -11.99 -12.62 9.67
C LEU A 75 -12.76 -13.71 8.92
N PRO A 76 -12.97 -13.61 7.60
CA PRO A 76 -13.73 -14.63 6.86
C PRO A 76 -13.07 -16.01 6.89
N ARG A 77 -11.73 -16.06 6.93
CA ARG A 77 -10.95 -17.30 6.91
C ARG A 77 -9.71 -17.17 7.83
N PRO A 78 -9.89 -17.23 9.17
CA PRO A 78 -8.77 -17.11 10.09
C PRO A 78 -7.85 -18.34 10.02
N THR A 79 -6.54 -18.13 10.13
CA THR A 79 -5.55 -19.22 10.27
C THR A 79 -5.71 -19.94 11.61
N GLU A 80 -5.09 -21.11 11.78
CA GLU A 80 -5.10 -21.80 13.09
C GLU A 80 -4.48 -20.98 14.21
N GLU A 81 -3.42 -20.22 13.93
CA GLU A 81 -2.81 -19.29 14.89
C GLU A 81 -3.83 -18.20 15.30
N GLN A 82 -4.53 -17.60 14.34
CA GLN A 82 -5.57 -16.61 14.63
C GLN A 82 -6.74 -17.20 15.41
N LYS A 83 -7.19 -18.42 15.07
CA LYS A 83 -8.21 -19.13 15.86
C LYS A 83 -7.78 -19.34 17.30
N GLN A 84 -6.51 -19.68 17.52
CA GLN A 84 -5.97 -19.85 18.88
C GLN A 84 -5.94 -18.52 19.66
N ILE A 85 -5.56 -17.42 19.00
CA ILE A 85 -5.62 -16.08 19.57
C ILE A 85 -7.05 -15.73 19.97
N ILE A 86 -8.03 -15.98 19.10
CA ILE A 86 -9.45 -15.70 19.35
C ILE A 86 -9.95 -16.49 20.58
N ARG A 87 -9.68 -17.79 20.65
CA ARG A 87 -10.06 -18.64 21.81
C ARG A 87 -9.48 -18.11 23.13
N ASN A 88 -8.25 -17.60 23.08
CA ASN A 88 -7.55 -17.07 24.25
C ASN A 88 -7.86 -15.59 24.53
N ALA A 89 -8.66 -14.92 23.70
CA ALA A 89 -8.87 -13.48 23.77
C ALA A 89 -9.41 -13.02 25.15
N PRO A 90 -10.41 -13.68 25.79
CA PRO A 90 -10.86 -13.27 27.12
C PRO A 90 -9.73 -13.16 28.15
N GLN A 91 -8.85 -14.17 28.20
CA GLN A 91 -7.72 -14.18 29.12
C GLN A 91 -6.70 -13.07 28.82
N GLN A 92 -6.52 -12.70 27.54
CA GLN A 92 -5.63 -11.59 27.20
C GLN A 92 -6.26 -10.25 27.54
N LEU A 93 -7.57 -10.11 27.35
CA LEU A 93 -8.32 -8.92 27.71
C LEU A 93 -8.32 -8.69 29.23
N ASP A 94 -8.43 -9.73 30.06
CA ASP A 94 -8.22 -9.65 31.52
C ASP A 94 -6.84 -9.07 31.87
N LYS A 95 -5.77 -9.49 31.16
CA LYS A 95 -4.43 -8.92 31.37
C LYS A 95 -4.36 -7.45 30.98
N VAL A 96 -5.03 -7.05 29.90
CA VAL A 96 -5.09 -5.64 29.49
C VAL A 96 -5.77 -4.81 30.59
N LEU A 97 -6.87 -5.29 31.17
CA LEU A 97 -7.54 -4.64 32.33
C LEU A 97 -6.63 -4.59 33.55
N HIS A 98 -5.82 -5.62 33.79
CA HIS A 98 -4.84 -5.61 34.86
C HIS A 98 -3.73 -4.56 34.61
N TRP A 99 -3.16 -4.53 33.41
CA TRP A 99 -2.05 -3.64 33.07
C TRP A 99 -2.45 -2.17 33.02
N ILE A 100 -3.62 -1.85 32.45
CA ILE A 100 -4.10 -0.45 32.40
C ILE A 100 -4.29 0.15 33.80
N LYS A 101 -4.52 -0.68 34.83
CA LYS A 101 -4.61 -0.26 36.25
C LYS A 101 -3.25 -0.08 36.93
N LYS A 102 -2.17 -0.67 36.39
CA LYS A 102 -0.90 -0.87 37.10
C LYS A 102 0.30 -0.20 36.45
N LEU A 103 0.41 -0.27 35.12
CA LEU A 103 1.56 0.29 34.40
C LEU A 103 1.40 1.81 34.23
N PRO A 104 2.51 2.56 34.11
CA PRO A 104 2.43 3.95 33.70
C PRO A 104 2.05 4.06 32.22
N PHE A 105 1.10 4.91 31.89
CA PHE A 105 0.70 5.20 30.51
C PHE A 105 0.80 6.68 30.21
N VAL A 106 1.06 6.99 28.94
CA VAL A 106 0.79 8.32 28.38
C VAL A 106 -0.43 8.25 27.47
N HIS A 107 -1.24 9.30 27.48
CA HIS A 107 -2.40 9.48 26.62
C HIS A 107 -2.21 10.72 25.75
N ILE A 108 -2.40 10.58 24.44
CA ILE A 108 -2.43 11.69 23.50
C ILE A 108 -3.69 11.62 22.62
N ARG A 109 -4.39 12.75 22.53
CA ARG A 109 -5.59 12.92 21.71
C ARG A 109 -5.24 13.68 20.44
N ARG A 110 -5.52 13.09 19.28
CA ARG A 110 -5.29 13.70 17.95
C ARG A 110 -6.51 13.54 17.07
N GLN A 111 -6.56 14.30 15.97
CA GLN A 111 -7.62 14.18 14.97
C GLN A 111 -7.09 13.59 13.67
N MET A 112 -7.78 12.56 13.19
CA MET A 112 -7.66 12.03 11.83
C MET A 112 -8.62 12.80 10.93
N GLY A 113 -8.17 13.17 9.73
CA GLY A 113 -8.96 13.93 8.78
C GLY A 113 -9.09 15.42 9.11
N HIS A 114 -9.39 16.19 8.08
CA HIS A 114 -9.65 17.63 8.19
C HIS A 114 -10.61 18.08 7.08
N ASN A 115 -11.91 17.81 7.27
CA ASN A 115 -13.00 18.07 6.33
C ASN A 115 -14.32 18.39 7.08
N GLY A 116 -15.43 18.56 6.35
CA GLY A 116 -16.73 18.92 6.94
C GLY A 116 -17.53 17.76 7.53
N GLU A 117 -17.16 16.52 7.27
CA GLU A 117 -18.04 15.35 7.43
C GLU A 117 -17.46 14.25 8.32
N TYR A 118 -16.21 13.85 8.11
CA TYR A 118 -15.60 12.69 8.77
C TYR A 118 -14.20 13.01 9.31
N ASN A 119 -14.12 13.29 10.61
CA ASN A 119 -12.88 13.68 11.30
C ASN A 119 -12.69 12.91 12.61
N PRO A 120 -12.34 11.60 12.57
CA PRO A 120 -12.24 10.81 13.79
C PRO A 120 -11.27 11.40 14.82
N ILE A 121 -11.67 11.38 16.09
CA ILE A 121 -10.78 11.64 17.21
C ILE A 121 -10.11 10.33 17.60
N CYS A 122 -8.78 10.33 17.64
CA CYS A 122 -7.97 9.17 17.99
C CYS A 122 -7.32 9.40 19.36
N ASN A 123 -7.66 8.54 20.32
CA ASN A 123 -7.10 8.52 21.67
C ASN A 123 -6.11 7.37 21.77
N LEU A 124 -4.81 7.69 21.78
CA LEU A 124 -3.75 6.70 21.90
C LEU A 124 -3.24 6.65 23.33
N TYR A 125 -3.30 5.48 23.94
CA TYR A 125 -2.74 5.16 25.25
C TYR A 125 -1.55 4.23 25.06
N VAL A 126 -0.34 4.70 25.39
CA VAL A 126 0.89 3.90 25.27
C VAL A 126 1.47 3.65 26.65
N SER A 127 1.71 2.39 26.96
CA SER A 127 2.49 2.01 28.14
C SER A 127 3.90 2.56 28.00
N VAL A 128 4.38 3.23 29.04
CA VAL A 128 5.75 3.78 29.13
C VAL A 128 6.52 3.12 30.26
N ASN A 129 6.17 1.86 30.56
CA ASN A 129 6.92 1.06 31.52
C ASN A 129 8.37 0.85 31.06
N ASP A 130 8.60 0.71 29.76
CA ASP A 130 9.88 1.07 29.13
C ASP A 130 9.77 2.53 28.61
N PRO A 131 10.45 3.50 29.25
CA PRO A 131 10.32 4.93 28.93
C PRO A 131 10.58 5.28 27.46
N LYS A 132 11.39 4.49 26.74
CA LYS A 132 11.68 4.73 25.31
C LYS A 132 10.43 4.63 24.43
N ASN A 133 9.38 3.95 24.90
CA ASN A 133 8.12 3.75 24.17
C ASN A 133 7.29 5.01 24.02
N ILE A 134 7.62 6.09 24.75
CA ILE A 134 7.02 7.41 24.52
C ILE A 134 7.20 7.91 23.08
N ARG A 135 8.24 7.43 22.38
CA ARG A 135 8.47 7.73 20.96
C ARG A 135 7.32 7.31 20.06
N LEU A 136 6.60 6.24 20.39
CA LEU A 136 5.48 5.72 19.59
C LEU A 136 4.35 6.76 19.55
N ALA A 137 3.97 7.27 20.73
CA ALA A 137 3.00 8.34 20.86
C ALA A 137 3.45 9.62 20.12
N TYR A 138 4.73 10.00 20.23
CA TYR A 138 5.27 11.18 19.55
C TYR A 138 5.23 11.06 18.02
N MET A 139 5.77 9.98 17.47
CA MET A 139 5.87 9.78 16.03
C MET A 139 4.48 9.60 15.42
N TRP A 140 3.58 8.84 16.06
CA TRP A 140 2.22 8.67 15.58
C TRP A 140 1.44 9.99 15.64
N ALA A 141 1.52 10.71 16.76
CA ALA A 141 0.78 11.96 16.90
C ALA A 141 1.22 13.02 15.90
N SER A 142 2.49 12.95 15.44
CA SER A 142 3.05 13.77 14.37
C SER A 142 2.45 13.48 12.99
N THR A 143 1.75 12.35 12.78
CA THR A 143 1.02 12.10 11.52
C THR A 143 -0.39 12.71 11.51
N MET A 144 -0.88 13.21 12.64
CA MET A 144 -2.28 13.62 12.84
C MET A 144 -2.44 15.13 13.09
N PHE A 145 -3.67 15.63 13.00
CA PHE A 145 -4.02 17.03 13.29
C PHE A 145 -4.27 17.27 14.77
N ASP A 146 -4.21 18.54 15.16
CA ASP A 146 -4.73 18.98 16.45
C ASP A 146 -6.25 18.77 16.49
N PRO A 147 -6.84 18.33 17.63
CA PRO A 147 -8.28 18.22 17.77
C PRO A 147 -9.00 19.54 17.47
N SER A 148 -10.11 19.45 16.74
CA SER A 148 -10.98 20.58 16.42
C SER A 148 -12.43 20.26 16.79
N SER A 149 -13.35 21.19 16.51
CA SER A 149 -14.80 20.98 16.68
C SER A 149 -15.47 20.24 15.50
N ARG A 150 -14.69 19.81 14.51
CA ARG A 150 -15.22 19.11 13.33
C ARG A 150 -15.82 17.74 13.71
N PRO A 151 -16.91 17.31 13.05
CA PRO A 151 -17.60 16.07 13.42
C PRO A 151 -16.79 14.83 13.05
N GLY A 152 -16.89 13.80 13.90
CA GLY A 152 -16.31 12.48 13.65
C GLY A 152 -16.48 11.54 14.85
N PRO A 153 -16.34 10.22 14.65
CA PRO A 153 -16.37 9.25 15.74
C PRO A 153 -15.12 9.35 16.62
N GLU A 154 -15.19 8.83 17.85
CA GLU A 154 -14.00 8.67 18.69
C GLU A 154 -13.51 7.22 18.69
N PHE A 155 -12.19 7.05 18.58
CA PHE A 155 -11.48 5.78 18.57
C PHE A 155 -10.49 5.71 19.74
N THR A 156 -10.32 4.51 20.29
CA THR A 156 -9.38 4.24 21.38
C THR A 156 -8.37 3.18 20.95
N MET A 157 -7.10 3.42 21.20
CA MET A 157 -6.05 2.41 21.05
C MET A 157 -5.24 2.27 22.32
N ILE A 158 -5.09 1.03 22.81
CA ILE A 158 -4.22 0.67 23.92
C ILE A 158 -2.99 -0.04 23.35
N HIS A 159 -1.80 0.51 23.56
CA HIS A 159 -0.55 -0.05 23.09
C HIS A 159 0.35 -0.40 24.27
N ILE A 160 0.69 -1.68 24.40
CA ILE A 160 1.54 -2.23 25.47
C ILE A 160 2.75 -2.92 24.83
N PRO A 161 3.79 -2.17 24.44
CA PRO A 161 4.95 -2.74 23.75
C PRO A 161 5.74 -3.73 24.61
N GLU A 162 5.63 -3.63 25.94
CA GLU A 162 6.41 -4.41 26.90
C GLU A 162 5.96 -5.87 27.04
N GLU A 163 4.81 -6.26 26.49
CA GLU A 163 4.41 -7.67 26.51
C GLU A 163 5.43 -8.53 25.74
N HIS A 164 5.66 -9.73 26.24
CA HIS A 164 6.64 -10.65 25.71
C HIS A 164 6.34 -11.00 24.25
N LEU A 165 7.37 -10.97 23.40
CA LEU A 165 7.26 -11.15 21.95
C LEU A 165 6.52 -12.44 21.53
N MET A 166 6.69 -13.53 22.29
CA MET A 166 5.99 -14.79 22.03
C MET A 166 4.45 -14.67 22.17
N ARG A 167 3.98 -13.71 22.97
CA ARG A 167 2.56 -13.39 23.19
C ARG A 167 2.10 -12.13 22.44
N ALA A 168 2.96 -11.57 21.59
CA ALA A 168 2.63 -10.37 20.83
C ALA A 168 1.44 -10.63 19.91
N GLN A 169 0.48 -9.71 19.88
CA GLN A 169 -0.76 -9.85 19.11
C GLN A 169 -1.50 -8.51 19.02
N VAL A 170 -2.40 -8.41 18.05
CA VAL A 170 -3.30 -7.26 17.89
C VAL A 170 -4.74 -7.74 17.98
N LEU A 171 -5.48 -7.21 18.94
CA LEU A 171 -6.90 -7.49 19.17
C LEU A 171 -7.70 -6.24 18.78
N ALA A 172 -8.38 -6.27 17.63
CA ALA A 172 -9.28 -5.19 17.25
C ALA A 172 -10.71 -5.52 17.66
N LEU A 173 -11.45 -4.53 18.14
CA LEU A 173 -12.87 -4.61 18.48
C LEU A 173 -13.63 -3.55 17.67
N PRO A 174 -13.87 -3.77 16.36
CA PRO A 174 -14.26 -2.69 15.46
C PRO A 174 -15.62 -2.06 15.78
N GLU A 175 -16.57 -2.85 16.30
CA GLU A 175 -17.89 -2.38 16.73
C GLU A 175 -17.82 -1.47 17.97
N TYR A 176 -16.73 -1.58 18.73
CA TYR A 176 -16.45 -0.80 19.94
C TYR A 176 -15.43 0.32 19.71
N ASN A 177 -15.04 0.61 18.46
CA ASN A 177 -14.07 1.65 18.14
C ASN A 177 -12.70 1.48 18.83
N MET A 178 -12.29 0.24 19.06
CA MET A 178 -11.17 -0.06 19.95
C MET A 178 -10.14 -0.97 19.30
N ASN A 179 -8.86 -0.67 19.51
CA ASN A 179 -7.74 -1.52 19.09
C ASN A 179 -6.79 -1.73 20.26
N ILE A 180 -6.21 -2.92 20.37
CA ILE A 180 -5.22 -3.26 21.38
C ILE A 180 -4.02 -3.89 20.69
N CYS A 181 -2.84 -3.34 20.92
CA CYS A 181 -1.57 -3.89 20.43
C CYS A 181 -0.71 -4.27 21.62
N MET A 182 -0.19 -5.50 21.62
CA MET A 182 0.67 -6.02 22.68
C MET A 182 1.95 -6.61 22.08
N GLY A 183 3.09 -6.30 22.69
CA GLY A 183 4.39 -6.94 22.40
C GLY A 183 5.05 -6.55 21.08
N SER A 184 4.67 -5.39 20.53
CA SER A 184 5.35 -4.74 19.41
C SER A 184 5.73 -3.34 19.82
N ASP A 185 6.93 -2.90 19.48
CA ASP A 185 7.38 -1.52 19.64
C ASP A 185 7.56 -0.82 18.28
N TYR A 186 6.81 -1.30 17.28
CA TYR A 186 6.77 -0.78 15.92
C TYR A 186 5.69 0.28 15.76
N LEU A 187 6.07 1.49 15.33
CA LEU A 187 5.11 2.59 15.10
C LEU A 187 3.97 2.23 14.14
N GLY A 188 4.25 1.35 13.18
CA GLY A 188 3.27 0.97 12.16
C GLY A 188 2.01 0.31 12.73
N GLU A 189 2.05 -0.23 13.95
CA GLU A 189 0.86 -0.78 14.61
C GLU A 189 -0.12 0.32 15.04
N ASP A 190 0.38 1.43 15.59
CA ASP A 190 -0.44 2.59 15.99
C ASP A 190 -1.16 3.16 14.78
N LYS A 191 -0.40 3.45 13.72
CA LYS A 191 -0.92 3.97 12.46
C LYS A 191 -2.00 3.05 11.89
N LYS A 192 -1.67 1.77 11.67
CA LYS A 192 -2.60 0.85 10.99
C LYS A 192 -3.77 0.42 11.86
N GLY A 193 -3.65 0.43 13.19
CA GLY A 193 -4.75 0.22 14.12
C GLY A 193 -5.85 1.27 13.95
N PHE A 194 -5.49 2.55 14.01
CA PHE A 194 -6.45 3.63 13.79
C PHE A 194 -6.98 3.68 12.36
N LEU A 195 -6.14 3.51 11.34
CA LEU A 195 -6.58 3.56 9.94
C LEU A 195 -7.55 2.43 9.59
N ARG A 196 -7.33 1.22 10.13
CA ARG A 196 -8.28 0.11 10.01
C ARG A 196 -9.65 0.47 10.58
N GLN A 197 -9.66 1.00 11.81
CA GLN A 197 -10.89 1.42 12.48
C GLN A 197 -11.61 2.52 11.70
N ALA A 198 -10.85 3.48 11.19
CA ALA A 198 -11.37 4.60 10.42
C ALA A 198 -11.99 4.17 9.09
N MET A 199 -11.36 3.23 8.37
CA MET A 199 -11.94 2.68 7.15
C MET A 199 -13.25 1.96 7.44
N TRP A 200 -13.27 1.08 8.46
CA TRP A 200 -14.48 0.38 8.85
C TRP A 200 -15.62 1.35 9.16
N ARG A 201 -15.39 2.38 9.98
CA ARG A 201 -16.43 3.35 10.31
C ARG A 201 -16.82 4.27 9.17
N ALA A 202 -15.93 4.55 8.23
CA ALA A 202 -16.27 5.29 7.02
C ALA A 202 -17.22 4.46 6.14
N ASP A 203 -16.95 3.17 5.96
CA ASP A 203 -17.82 2.24 5.23
C ASP A 203 -19.24 2.22 5.84
N GLU A 204 -19.33 2.19 7.17
CA GLU A 204 -20.59 2.23 7.92
C GLU A 204 -21.38 3.53 7.75
N GLN A 205 -20.70 4.63 7.42
CA GLN A 205 -21.30 5.94 7.18
C GLN A 205 -21.57 6.18 5.68
N GLY A 206 -21.49 5.14 4.85
CA GLY A 206 -21.81 5.22 3.43
C GLY A 206 -20.68 5.78 2.57
N MET A 207 -19.49 6.01 3.11
CA MET A 207 -18.26 6.22 2.32
C MET A 207 -17.66 4.85 1.94
N LEU A 208 -16.44 4.88 1.40
CA LEU A 208 -15.62 3.70 1.20
C LEU A 208 -14.17 3.98 1.59
N GLY A 209 -13.68 3.34 2.65
CA GLY A 209 -12.28 3.38 3.04
C GLY A 209 -11.41 2.66 2.01
N LEU A 210 -10.37 3.33 1.51
CA LEU A 210 -9.47 2.80 0.48
C LEU A 210 -8.01 2.92 0.94
N HIS A 211 -7.25 1.83 0.77
CA HIS A 211 -5.79 1.86 0.87
C HIS A 211 -5.21 2.37 -0.46
N ALA A 212 -5.33 3.67 -0.66
CA ALA A 212 -4.89 4.37 -1.85
C ALA A 212 -4.24 5.71 -1.48
N GLY A 213 -3.17 6.05 -2.20
CA GLY A 213 -2.67 7.42 -2.24
C GLY A 213 -3.57 8.27 -3.14
N THR A 214 -3.57 9.59 -2.90
CA THR A 214 -4.27 10.54 -3.76
C THR A 214 -3.39 11.74 -4.10
N LYS A 215 -3.56 12.23 -5.33
CA LYS A 215 -2.92 13.45 -5.80
C LYS A 215 -3.84 14.18 -6.78
N ILE A 216 -3.60 15.48 -6.90
CA ILE A 216 -4.21 16.33 -7.92
C ILE A 216 -3.15 16.60 -8.97
N VAL A 217 -3.49 16.41 -10.24
CA VAL A 217 -2.58 16.70 -11.35
C VAL A 217 -3.22 17.71 -12.28
N THR A 218 -2.52 18.81 -12.52
CA THR A 218 -2.89 19.81 -13.51
C THR A 218 -2.05 19.57 -14.74
N VAL A 219 -2.68 19.24 -15.86
CA VAL A 219 -2.02 19.03 -17.16
C VAL A 219 -2.59 19.98 -18.19
N ARG A 220 -1.80 20.29 -19.22
CA ARG A 220 -2.29 21.07 -20.35
C ARG A 220 -2.88 20.13 -21.38
N ASP A 221 -4.14 20.34 -21.72
CA ASP A 221 -4.80 19.64 -22.80
C ASP A 221 -4.07 19.95 -24.12
N PRO A 222 -3.58 18.94 -24.86
CA PRO A 222 -2.81 19.15 -26.08
C PRO A 222 -3.66 19.62 -27.27
N ARG A 223 -4.99 19.42 -27.22
CA ARG A 223 -5.93 19.82 -28.29
C ARG A 223 -6.46 21.24 -28.08
N GLU A 224 -6.88 21.54 -26.85
CA GLU A 224 -7.47 22.84 -26.49
C GLU A 224 -6.45 23.85 -25.93
N GLY A 225 -5.28 23.39 -25.50
CA GLY A 225 -4.29 24.22 -24.84
C GLY A 225 -4.68 24.68 -23.43
N LYS A 226 -5.84 24.28 -22.89
CA LYS A 226 -6.31 24.66 -21.55
C LYS A 226 -5.72 23.77 -20.46
N LEU A 227 -5.59 24.30 -19.25
CA LEU A 227 -5.24 23.49 -18.08
C LEU A 227 -6.46 22.69 -17.63
N LYS A 228 -6.27 21.39 -17.42
CA LYS A 228 -7.25 20.45 -16.87
C LYS A 228 -6.73 19.85 -15.58
N LYS A 229 -7.62 19.72 -14.60
CA LYS A 229 -7.34 19.23 -13.24
C LYS A 229 -7.94 17.85 -13.04
N TYR A 230 -7.08 16.88 -12.73
CA TYR A 230 -7.45 15.50 -12.51
C TYR A 230 -7.19 15.07 -11.06
N GLY A 231 -8.16 14.40 -10.46
CA GLY A 231 -7.93 13.63 -9.25
C GLY A 231 -7.43 12.23 -9.59
N VAL A 232 -6.42 11.74 -8.87
CA VAL A 232 -5.83 10.43 -9.13
C VAL A 232 -5.77 9.63 -7.84
N PHE A 233 -6.43 8.47 -7.82
CA PHE A 233 -6.28 7.44 -6.80
C PHE A 233 -5.21 6.44 -7.23
N LEU A 234 -4.30 6.09 -6.33
CA LEU A 234 -3.18 5.20 -6.57
C LEU A 234 -3.29 3.99 -5.64
N PHE A 235 -3.72 2.85 -6.18
CA PHE A 235 -3.78 1.57 -5.48
C PHE A 235 -2.48 0.81 -5.73
N GLY A 236 -1.98 0.11 -4.73
CA GLY A 236 -0.76 -0.66 -4.89
C GLY A 236 -0.32 -1.31 -3.59
N MET A 237 0.15 -2.55 -3.67
CA MET A 237 0.75 -3.23 -2.53
C MET A 237 2.00 -2.48 -2.04
N THR A 238 2.45 -2.81 -0.83
CA THR A 238 3.73 -2.30 -0.33
C THR A 238 4.86 -2.65 -1.32
N ALA A 239 5.75 -1.70 -1.60
CA ALA A 239 6.87 -1.83 -2.53
C ALA A 239 6.50 -2.06 -4.03
N THR A 240 5.28 -1.69 -4.45
CA THR A 240 4.92 -1.59 -5.89
C THR A 240 5.07 -0.17 -6.45
N GLY A 241 5.38 0.83 -5.62
CA GLY A 241 5.60 2.21 -6.04
C GLY A 241 4.44 3.18 -5.77
N LYS A 242 3.44 2.80 -4.97
CA LYS A 242 2.32 3.70 -4.58
C LYS A 242 2.80 5.05 -4.06
N SER A 243 3.60 5.08 -2.99
CA SER A 243 4.07 6.34 -2.39
C SER A 243 4.99 7.13 -3.34
N THR A 244 5.82 6.42 -4.12
CA THR A 244 6.62 6.99 -5.22
C THR A 244 5.74 7.80 -6.17
N TRP A 245 4.71 7.17 -6.74
CA TRP A 245 3.84 7.81 -7.72
C TRP A 245 2.87 8.82 -7.12
N SER A 246 2.56 8.74 -5.82
CA SER A 246 1.81 9.79 -5.11
C SER A 246 2.57 11.12 -5.07
N CYS A 247 3.91 11.09 -5.01
CA CYS A 247 4.75 12.28 -4.90
C CYS A 247 5.48 12.67 -6.20
N HIS A 248 5.49 11.78 -7.21
CA HIS A 248 6.22 12.00 -8.47
C HIS A 248 5.56 13.09 -9.35
N GLN A 249 6.37 13.98 -9.92
CA GLN A 249 5.93 15.14 -10.73
C GLN A 249 5.63 14.83 -12.20
N LEU A 250 5.81 13.58 -12.62
CA LEU A 250 5.51 13.05 -13.95
C LEU A 250 6.24 13.75 -15.12
N GLY A 251 7.28 14.54 -14.83
CA GLY A 251 7.96 15.36 -15.85
C GLY A 251 7.03 16.39 -16.51
N LEU A 252 6.07 16.92 -15.75
CA LEU A 252 5.21 18.02 -16.18
C LEU A 252 5.99 19.32 -16.29
N ASP A 253 5.50 20.23 -17.13
CA ASP A 253 6.15 21.52 -17.37
C ASP A 253 5.55 22.63 -16.47
N PRO A 254 6.25 23.03 -15.39
CA PRO A 254 5.76 24.06 -14.49
C PRO A 254 5.72 25.45 -15.13
N ASP A 255 6.57 25.74 -16.11
CA ASP A 255 6.57 27.03 -16.82
C ASP A 255 5.30 27.19 -17.67
N ARG A 256 4.67 26.06 -18.02
CA ARG A 256 3.36 26.02 -18.68
C ARG A 256 2.20 25.80 -17.71
N GLY A 257 2.42 25.92 -16.41
CA GLY A 257 1.39 25.79 -15.38
C GLY A 257 0.92 24.36 -15.11
N GLU A 258 1.66 23.35 -15.58
CA GLU A 258 1.40 21.95 -15.25
C GLU A 258 2.11 21.56 -13.94
N PHE A 259 1.46 20.81 -13.07
CA PHE A 259 2.04 20.43 -11.80
C PHE A 259 1.32 19.24 -11.15
N THR A 260 1.98 18.58 -10.21
CA THR A 260 1.39 17.54 -9.36
C THR A 260 1.40 17.96 -7.90
N GLN A 261 0.25 17.84 -7.24
CA GLN A 261 0.08 18.10 -5.80
C GLN A 261 -0.27 16.82 -5.04
N ALA A 262 0.57 16.43 -4.09
CA ALA A 262 0.35 15.28 -3.23
C ALA A 262 -0.66 15.59 -2.10
N ALA A 263 -1.74 14.81 -2.02
CA ALA A 263 -2.79 14.95 -1.01
C ALA A 263 -2.66 13.88 0.09
N GLN A 264 -2.59 12.60 -0.28
CA GLN A 264 -2.36 11.45 0.62
C GLN A 264 -1.44 10.40 0.00
N ASP A 265 -0.76 9.62 0.83
CA ASP A 265 0.09 8.51 0.39
C ASP A 265 -0.48 7.11 0.70
N ASP A 266 -1.46 7.00 1.61
CA ASP A 266 -1.80 5.71 2.22
C ASP A 266 -3.31 5.39 2.29
N ILE A 267 -4.12 6.18 3.00
CA ILE A 267 -5.55 5.87 3.25
C ILE A 267 -6.43 7.09 2.98
N VAL A 268 -7.54 6.86 2.28
CA VAL A 268 -8.58 7.85 1.99
C VAL A 268 -9.99 7.28 2.14
N PHE A 269 -10.98 8.15 2.28
CA PHE A 269 -12.40 7.79 2.35
C PHE A 269 -13.13 8.34 1.13
N LEU A 270 -13.38 7.48 0.13
CA LEU A 270 -14.07 7.83 -1.11
C LEU A 270 -15.56 8.03 -0.86
N THR A 271 -16.12 9.12 -1.38
CA THR A 271 -17.56 9.40 -1.34
C THR A 271 -18.21 9.14 -2.70
N LYS A 272 -19.54 9.23 -2.76
CA LYS A 272 -20.33 8.96 -3.99
C LYS A 272 -20.16 10.02 -5.08
N ASP A 273 -19.62 11.20 -4.78
CA ASP A 273 -19.46 12.30 -5.73
C ASP A 273 -18.05 12.35 -6.37
N GLY A 274 -17.15 11.44 -5.97
CA GLY A 274 -15.80 11.31 -6.48
C GLY A 274 -14.76 12.04 -5.63
N SER A 275 -15.17 12.81 -4.63
CA SER A 275 -14.29 13.33 -3.59
C SER A 275 -13.73 12.22 -2.71
N ALA A 276 -12.61 12.51 -2.06
CA ALA A 276 -12.03 11.63 -1.06
C ALA A 276 -11.46 12.42 0.10
N TYR A 277 -11.87 12.04 1.32
CA TYR A 277 -11.32 12.62 2.53
C TYR A 277 -10.01 11.96 2.89
N GLY A 278 -8.96 12.77 3.09
CA GLY A 278 -7.67 12.29 3.55
C GLY A 278 -7.71 11.89 5.02
N SER A 279 -6.88 10.93 5.40
CA SER A 279 -6.80 10.45 6.79
C SER A 279 -5.74 11.18 7.60
N GLU A 280 -4.54 11.41 7.05
CA GLU A 280 -3.37 11.85 7.82
C GLU A 280 -2.81 13.19 7.35
N ASN A 281 -2.17 13.94 8.24
CA ASN A 281 -1.51 15.21 7.90
C ASN A 281 -0.13 15.00 7.27
N ASN A 282 0.62 14.03 7.79
CA ASN A 282 2.00 13.72 7.41
C ASN A 282 2.13 12.23 7.07
N PHE A 283 3.15 11.87 6.29
CA PHE A 283 3.25 10.55 5.67
C PHE A 283 4.20 9.63 6.41
N TYR A 284 3.88 8.33 6.47
CA TYR A 284 4.74 7.31 7.07
C TYR A 284 5.30 6.39 5.98
N VAL A 285 6.43 6.80 5.42
CA VAL A 285 6.97 6.26 4.17
C VAL A 285 8.06 5.22 4.42
N LYS A 286 8.32 4.36 3.42
CA LYS A 286 9.56 3.57 3.36
C LYS A 286 10.70 4.50 2.94
N THR A 287 11.89 4.29 3.50
CA THR A 287 13.03 5.17 3.31
C THR A 287 13.99 4.73 2.23
N ASP A 288 13.72 3.64 1.51
CA ASP A 288 14.52 3.11 0.40
C ASP A 288 14.41 3.99 -0.86
N VAL A 289 14.79 5.24 -0.71
CA VAL A 289 14.59 6.30 -1.70
C VAL A 289 15.93 6.86 -2.14
N THR A 290 15.99 7.30 -3.39
CA THR A 290 17.11 8.08 -3.93
C THR A 290 16.60 9.44 -4.38
N GLU A 291 17.46 10.46 -4.33
CA GLU A 291 17.14 11.80 -4.83
C GLU A 291 16.72 11.75 -6.30
N GLU A 292 17.43 10.97 -7.13
CA GLU A 292 17.17 10.84 -8.57
C GLU A 292 15.76 10.29 -8.87
N HIS A 293 15.27 9.32 -8.10
CA HIS A 293 14.01 8.65 -8.40
C HIS A 293 12.82 9.24 -7.64
N GLN A 294 13.06 9.87 -6.49
CA GLN A 294 12.04 10.26 -5.53
C GLN A 294 12.37 11.60 -4.85
N GLU A 295 12.84 12.57 -5.62
CA GLU A 295 13.31 13.90 -5.17
C GLU A 295 12.45 14.53 -4.06
N ALA A 296 11.13 14.60 -4.26
CA ALA A 296 10.23 15.21 -3.29
C ALA A 296 10.22 14.52 -1.92
N MET A 297 10.25 13.18 -1.91
CA MET A 297 10.30 12.41 -0.67
C MET A 297 11.70 12.43 -0.07
N TYR A 298 12.76 12.39 -0.90
CA TYR A 298 14.14 12.52 -0.43
C TYR A 298 14.35 13.85 0.30
N ASN A 299 13.92 14.98 -0.29
CA ASN A 299 14.00 16.31 0.32
C ASN A 299 13.25 16.39 1.67
N ALA A 300 12.12 15.67 1.80
CA ALA A 300 11.38 15.61 3.05
C ALA A 300 12.04 14.69 4.09
N LEU A 301 12.77 13.66 3.66
CA LEU A 301 13.51 12.73 4.54
C LEU A 301 14.78 13.34 5.12
N VAL A 302 15.47 14.17 4.35
CA VAL A 302 16.69 14.87 4.80
C VAL A 302 16.40 16.20 5.50
N ASP A 303 15.13 16.59 5.65
CA ASP A 303 14.76 17.75 6.47
C ASP A 303 14.86 17.39 7.96
N LYS A 304 15.34 18.32 8.77
CA LYS A 304 15.49 18.17 10.24
C LYS A 304 14.21 17.76 10.99
N SER A 305 13.03 17.95 10.39
CA SER A 305 11.74 17.55 10.96
C SER A 305 11.42 16.06 10.79
N ALA A 306 12.12 15.33 9.93
CA ALA A 306 11.86 13.90 9.73
C ALA A 306 12.04 13.09 11.03
N LEU A 307 11.14 12.13 11.27
CA LEU A 307 11.21 11.21 12.40
C LEU A 307 11.46 9.80 11.87
N ILE A 308 12.67 9.27 12.07
CA ILE A 308 13.17 8.09 11.37
C ILE A 308 13.09 6.86 12.29
N GLU A 309 12.74 5.70 11.74
CA GLU A 309 12.68 4.41 12.43
C GLU A 309 13.48 3.35 11.65
N ASN A 310 14.40 2.65 12.33
CA ASN A 310 15.13 1.49 11.80
C ASN A 310 15.98 1.72 10.53
N VAL A 311 16.47 2.95 10.33
CA VAL A 311 17.42 3.27 9.24
C VAL A 311 18.86 3.16 9.74
N MET A 312 19.77 2.73 8.87
CA MET A 312 21.20 2.72 9.18
C MET A 312 21.72 4.13 9.42
N VAL A 313 22.30 4.33 10.60
CA VAL A 313 23.04 5.55 10.94
C VAL A 313 24.39 5.14 11.51
N ASP A 314 25.48 5.53 10.85
CA ASP A 314 26.84 5.17 11.26
C ASP A 314 27.24 5.87 12.55
N TYR A 315 28.37 5.54 13.20
CA TYR A 315 28.79 6.15 14.48
C TYR A 315 29.01 7.68 14.45
N LYS A 316 29.15 8.29 13.27
CA LYS A 316 29.29 9.75 13.09
C LYS A 316 27.95 10.45 12.92
N GLY A 317 26.87 9.71 12.70
CA GLY A 317 25.53 10.25 12.47
C GLY A 317 25.14 10.33 10.99
N ASN A 318 25.97 9.81 10.08
CA ASN A 318 25.66 9.79 8.65
C ASN A 318 24.55 8.77 8.39
N VAL A 319 23.59 9.13 7.55
CA VAL A 319 22.42 8.29 7.26
C VAL A 319 22.63 7.55 5.93
N ASP A 320 22.45 6.23 5.95
CA ASP A 320 22.35 5.44 4.73
C ASP A 320 20.94 4.86 4.61
N PHE A 321 20.17 5.44 3.69
CA PHE A 321 18.79 5.05 3.42
C PHE A 321 18.66 3.73 2.64
N LEU A 322 19.71 3.30 1.96
CA LEU A 322 19.73 2.10 1.13
C LEU A 322 20.41 0.91 1.81
N ASP A 323 21.11 1.15 2.91
CA ASP A 323 21.66 0.07 3.74
C ASP A 323 20.56 -0.64 4.54
N GLU A 324 20.12 -1.77 3.98
CA GLU A 324 19.12 -2.67 4.57
C GLU A 324 19.72 -3.71 5.55
N SER A 325 21.03 -3.64 5.87
CA SER A 325 21.72 -4.63 6.72
C SER A 325 21.18 -4.70 8.15
N LEU A 326 20.71 -3.57 8.69
CA LEU A 326 20.01 -3.51 9.97
C LEU A 326 18.53 -3.87 9.82
N CYS A 327 17.88 -3.34 8.79
CA CYS A 327 16.47 -3.54 8.55
C CYS A 327 16.09 -3.21 7.10
N GLY A 328 15.50 -4.16 6.36
CA GLY A 328 14.92 -3.92 5.03
C GLY A 328 13.60 -3.14 5.03
N ASN A 329 13.13 -2.69 6.20
CA ASN A 329 11.90 -1.91 6.36
C ASN A 329 12.17 -0.63 7.16
N GLY A 330 13.24 0.10 6.83
CA GLY A 330 13.46 1.46 7.30
C GLY A 330 12.27 2.36 6.96
N ARG A 331 11.83 3.16 7.93
CA ARG A 331 10.65 4.03 7.84
C ARG A 331 10.92 5.43 8.33
N ALA A 332 10.09 6.38 7.90
CA ALA A 332 10.10 7.70 8.49
C ALA A 332 8.71 8.36 8.44
N VAL A 333 8.39 9.13 9.46
CA VAL A 333 7.37 10.17 9.39
C VAL A 333 8.00 11.38 8.71
N ILE A 334 7.49 11.74 7.53
CA ILE A 334 7.90 12.92 6.78
C ILE A 334 6.78 13.95 6.75
N PHE A 335 7.16 15.21 6.89
CA PHE A 335 6.20 16.30 6.94
C PHE A 335 5.76 16.67 5.52
N ARG A 336 4.44 16.64 5.26
CA ARG A 336 3.89 16.87 3.92
C ARG A 336 4.28 18.23 3.35
N LYS A 337 4.44 19.24 4.21
CA LYS A 337 4.92 20.60 3.87
C LYS A 337 6.39 20.65 3.43
N LYS A 338 7.15 19.57 3.64
CA LYS A 338 8.56 19.43 3.24
C LYS A 338 8.75 18.66 1.95
N LEU A 339 7.67 18.10 1.39
CA LEU A 339 7.67 17.54 0.04
C LEU A 339 7.92 18.65 -0.97
N ALA A 340 9.09 18.66 -1.59
CA ALA A 340 9.47 19.70 -2.52
C ALA A 340 10.43 19.21 -3.61
N VAL A 341 10.32 19.78 -4.80
CA VAL A 341 11.18 19.47 -5.95
C VAL A 341 11.93 20.70 -6.42
N LYS A 342 13.07 20.51 -7.06
CA LYS A 342 13.84 21.58 -7.66
C LYS A 342 13.23 21.98 -8.99
N GLN A 343 12.87 23.25 -9.11
CA GLN A 343 12.45 23.88 -10.35
C GLN A 343 13.43 25.01 -10.66
N GLY A 344 14.34 24.77 -11.60
CA GLY A 344 15.49 25.64 -11.86
C GLY A 344 16.38 25.77 -10.62
N ARG A 345 16.43 26.97 -10.03
CA ARG A 345 17.19 27.27 -8.80
C ARG A 345 16.36 27.26 -7.53
N LYS A 346 15.04 27.09 -7.62
CA LYS A 346 14.12 27.17 -6.48
C LYS A 346 13.67 25.78 -6.05
N LEU A 347 13.45 25.62 -4.74
CA LEU A 347 12.79 24.45 -4.17
C LEU A 347 11.29 24.77 -4.04
N VAL A 348 10.44 24.00 -4.71
CA VAL A 348 8.99 24.25 -4.82
C VAL A 348 8.23 23.13 -4.14
N GLY A 349 7.38 23.49 -3.18
CA GLY A 349 6.56 22.55 -2.44
C GLY A 349 5.47 21.91 -3.31
N ILE A 350 5.28 20.60 -3.17
CA ILE A 350 4.29 19.82 -3.93
C ILE A 350 3.12 19.36 -3.06
N SER A 351 3.04 19.85 -1.83
CA SER A 351 1.91 19.64 -0.93
C SER A 351 0.62 20.22 -1.53
N ALA A 352 -0.45 19.42 -1.64
CA ALA A 352 -1.78 19.98 -1.87
C ALA A 352 -2.19 20.95 -0.72
N PRO A 353 -3.04 21.95 -0.96
CA PRO A 353 -3.48 22.85 0.11
C PRO A 353 -4.23 22.13 1.25
N THR A 354 -4.93 21.05 0.90
CA THR A 354 -5.65 20.18 1.84
C THR A 354 -5.22 18.72 1.62
N ILE A 355 -5.57 17.83 2.55
CA ILE A 355 -5.35 16.39 2.41
C ILE A 355 -6.50 15.68 1.67
N ASN A 356 -7.54 16.41 1.29
CA ASN A 356 -8.73 15.87 0.63
C ASN A 356 -8.63 16.09 -0.89
N LEU A 357 -9.20 15.14 -1.62
CA LEU A 357 -9.50 15.28 -3.04
C LEU A 357 -10.88 15.94 -3.18
N PRO A 358 -11.04 17.00 -4.02
CA PRO A 358 -12.32 17.66 -4.22
C PRO A 358 -13.31 16.77 -4.99
N SER A 359 -14.57 17.20 -5.06
CA SER A 359 -15.62 16.49 -5.80
C SER A 359 -15.32 16.47 -7.30
N LEU A 360 -15.92 15.53 -8.03
CA LEU A 360 -15.76 15.47 -9.50
C LEU A 360 -16.49 16.62 -10.23
N GLU A 361 -17.34 17.38 -9.54
CA GLU A 361 -17.92 18.62 -10.07
C GLU A 361 -16.87 19.74 -10.21
N GLU A 362 -15.85 19.73 -9.34
CA GLU A 362 -14.75 20.70 -9.30
C GLU A 362 -13.50 20.25 -10.09
N MET A 363 -13.57 19.10 -10.78
CA MET A 363 -12.46 18.52 -11.53
C MET A 363 -12.86 18.17 -12.98
N ASP A 364 -11.87 18.13 -13.86
CA ASP A 364 -12.05 17.74 -15.26
C ASP A 364 -12.12 16.21 -15.42
N GLY A 365 -11.52 15.46 -14.50
CA GLY A 365 -11.62 14.02 -14.49
C GLY A 365 -11.08 13.35 -13.23
N LEU A 366 -11.36 12.06 -13.12
CA LEU A 366 -10.93 11.20 -12.03
C LEU A 366 -10.30 9.92 -12.59
N ILE A 367 -9.12 9.56 -12.09
CA ILE A 367 -8.40 8.35 -12.50
C ILE A 367 -8.25 7.42 -11.30
N PHE A 368 -8.72 6.18 -11.46
CA PHE A 368 -8.38 5.06 -10.58
C PHE A 368 -7.19 4.31 -11.20
N ALA A 369 -6.01 4.53 -10.64
CA ALA A 369 -4.75 3.93 -11.10
C ALA A 369 -4.36 2.75 -10.20
N PHE A 370 -4.39 1.53 -10.75
CA PHE A 370 -3.97 0.30 -10.10
C PHE A 370 -2.51 0.01 -10.43
N ILE A 371 -1.65 -0.11 -9.42
CA ILE A 371 -0.22 -0.34 -9.59
C ILE A 371 0.09 -1.79 -9.23
N THR A 372 0.54 -2.54 -10.22
CA THR A 372 1.03 -3.91 -10.06
C THR A 372 2.54 -3.97 -10.30
N ARG A 373 3.21 -4.94 -9.68
CA ARG A 373 4.60 -5.28 -9.97
C ARG A 373 4.64 -6.72 -10.48
N ARG A 374 4.65 -6.89 -11.79
CA ARG A 374 4.77 -8.19 -12.46
C ARG A 374 5.84 -8.11 -13.55
N ASN A 375 6.65 -9.16 -13.67
CA ASN A 375 7.82 -9.14 -14.53
C ASN A 375 7.67 -10.00 -15.81
N THR A 376 6.49 -10.61 -16.00
CA THR A 376 6.19 -11.56 -17.09
C THR A 376 5.51 -10.87 -18.27
N ILE A 377 4.32 -11.31 -18.70
CA ILE A 377 3.60 -10.82 -19.90
C ILE A 377 2.75 -9.56 -19.67
N MET A 378 2.83 -8.94 -18.49
CA MET A 378 1.99 -7.80 -18.14
C MET A 378 2.49 -6.53 -18.85
N PRO A 379 1.69 -5.90 -19.73
CA PRO A 379 2.10 -4.66 -20.41
C PRO A 379 2.35 -3.54 -19.40
N PHE A 380 3.17 -2.56 -19.78
CA PHE A 380 3.52 -1.45 -18.89
C PHE A 380 2.32 -0.61 -18.48
N ALA A 381 1.32 -0.48 -19.34
CA ALA A 381 0.03 0.08 -18.98
C ALA A 381 -1.14 -0.57 -19.71
N GLN A 382 -2.30 -0.57 -19.05
CA GLN A 382 -3.58 -0.95 -19.66
C GLN A 382 -4.62 0.13 -19.39
N GLU A 383 -5.43 0.42 -20.41
CA GLU A 383 -6.69 1.14 -20.25
C GLU A 383 -7.80 0.13 -19.95
N LEU A 384 -8.55 0.38 -18.87
CA LEU A 384 -9.59 -0.52 -18.37
C LEU A 384 -10.98 0.09 -18.55
N THR A 385 -11.97 -0.74 -18.86
CA THR A 385 -13.38 -0.36 -18.69
C THR A 385 -13.72 -0.21 -17.19
N PRO A 386 -14.86 0.43 -16.83
CA PRO A 386 -15.31 0.50 -15.44
C PRO A 386 -15.40 -0.88 -14.76
N GLU A 387 -15.93 -1.88 -15.47
CA GLU A 387 -16.06 -3.24 -14.96
C GLU A 387 -14.68 -3.90 -14.76
N GLN A 388 -13.76 -3.70 -15.70
CA GLN A 388 -12.38 -4.15 -15.57
C GLN A 388 -11.66 -3.43 -14.41
N GLY A 389 -11.96 -2.16 -14.16
CA GLY A 389 -11.48 -1.42 -12.98
C GLY A 389 -11.98 -2.02 -11.67
N VAL A 390 -13.24 -2.47 -11.61
CA VAL A 390 -13.77 -3.21 -10.46
C VAL A 390 -13.05 -4.55 -10.30
N LEU A 391 -12.75 -5.27 -11.38
CA LEU A 391 -11.97 -6.51 -11.31
C LEU A 391 -10.52 -6.26 -10.87
N ALA A 392 -9.90 -5.17 -11.30
CA ALA A 392 -8.58 -4.76 -10.82
C ALA A 392 -8.58 -4.49 -9.31
N TYR A 393 -9.63 -3.84 -8.78
CA TYR A 393 -9.83 -3.68 -7.34
C TYR A 393 -10.08 -5.03 -6.64
N LEU A 394 -10.94 -5.89 -7.21
CA LEU A 394 -11.19 -7.24 -6.67
C LEU A 394 -9.89 -8.03 -6.55
N TRP A 395 -9.09 -8.13 -7.60
CA TRP A 395 -7.90 -8.98 -7.59
C TRP A 395 -6.72 -8.35 -6.86
N GLY A 396 -6.56 -7.01 -6.92
CA GLY A 396 -5.46 -6.26 -6.32
C GLY A 396 -4.12 -7.01 -6.44
N GLU A 397 -3.80 -7.39 -7.67
CA GLU A 397 -2.80 -8.41 -7.95
C GLU A 397 -1.39 -7.84 -8.14
N SER A 398 -0.38 -8.59 -7.73
CA SER A 398 1.05 -8.34 -8.05
C SER A 398 1.85 -9.63 -7.81
N THR A 399 3.19 -9.58 -7.87
CA THR A 399 4.05 -10.75 -7.65
C THR A 399 5.01 -10.56 -6.47
N HIS A 400 5.39 -11.66 -5.83
CA HIS A 400 6.53 -11.68 -4.91
C HIS A 400 7.84 -11.49 -5.66
N SER A 401 8.78 -10.76 -5.07
CA SER A 401 10.11 -10.55 -5.63
C SER A 401 11.16 -11.44 -4.96
N TYR A 402 12.24 -11.75 -5.68
CA TYR A 402 13.41 -12.43 -5.11
C TYR A 402 14.00 -11.69 -3.90
N ALA A 403 13.96 -10.35 -3.90
CA ALA A 403 14.44 -9.53 -2.78
C ALA A 403 13.57 -9.67 -1.51
N SER A 404 12.27 -9.96 -1.68
CA SER A 404 11.35 -10.11 -0.54
C SER A 404 11.33 -11.53 0.03
N ASN A 405 11.27 -12.54 -0.83
CA ASN A 405 11.29 -13.95 -0.44
C ASN A 405 11.71 -14.79 -1.66
N PRO A 406 12.95 -15.29 -1.72
CA PRO A 406 13.44 -16.07 -2.85
C PRO A 406 12.59 -17.31 -3.18
N ALA A 407 12.02 -17.97 -2.17
CA ALA A 407 11.22 -19.18 -2.35
C ALA A 407 9.86 -18.89 -3.03
N LEU A 408 9.31 -17.69 -2.80
CA LEU A 408 8.03 -17.26 -3.37
C LEU A 408 8.19 -16.39 -4.62
N ALA A 409 9.41 -16.11 -5.07
CA ALA A 409 9.66 -15.19 -6.18
C ALA A 409 8.86 -15.57 -7.44
N GLY A 410 8.21 -14.59 -8.05
CA GLY A 410 7.33 -14.78 -9.20
C GLY A 410 5.91 -15.25 -8.86
N ASP A 411 5.64 -15.71 -7.63
CA ASP A 411 4.29 -16.14 -7.25
C ASP A 411 3.33 -14.96 -7.20
N SER A 412 2.13 -15.22 -7.72
CA SER A 412 1.03 -14.26 -7.72
C SER A 412 0.50 -14.04 -6.30
N VAL A 413 0.37 -12.77 -5.92
CA VAL A 413 -0.29 -12.34 -4.68
C VAL A 413 -1.52 -11.53 -5.06
N ARG A 414 -2.64 -11.76 -4.35
CA ARG A 414 -3.92 -11.09 -4.57
C ARG A 414 -4.50 -10.64 -3.24
N ILE A 415 -4.82 -9.35 -3.14
CA ILE A 415 -5.39 -8.73 -1.95
C ILE A 415 -6.42 -7.71 -2.44
N VAL A 416 -7.69 -7.89 -2.09
CA VAL A 416 -8.77 -6.96 -2.48
C VAL A 416 -8.38 -5.52 -2.16
N GLY A 417 -8.44 -4.65 -3.16
CA GLY A 417 -8.08 -3.23 -3.08
C GLY A 417 -6.63 -2.95 -2.72
N THR A 418 -5.76 -3.97 -2.79
CA THR A 418 -4.42 -3.96 -2.19
C THR A 418 -4.44 -3.64 -0.70
N ASP A 419 -5.56 -3.92 -0.03
CA ASP A 419 -5.86 -3.55 1.34
C ASP A 419 -5.86 -4.78 2.27
N PRO A 420 -4.77 -5.02 3.03
CA PRO A 420 -4.73 -6.11 4.01
C PRO A 420 -5.45 -5.78 5.33
N PHE A 421 -6.12 -4.63 5.43
CA PHE A 421 -6.74 -4.12 6.66
C PHE A 421 -8.27 -4.18 6.62
N ILE A 422 -8.87 -4.80 5.60
CA ILE A 422 -10.33 -4.95 5.51
C ILE A 422 -10.85 -5.66 6.75
N VAL A 423 -11.87 -5.08 7.38
CA VAL A 423 -12.63 -5.68 8.49
C VAL A 423 -13.87 -6.36 7.91
N GLY A 424 -14.14 -7.60 8.33
CA GLY A 424 -15.29 -8.37 7.84
C GLY A 424 -15.15 -8.85 6.39
N SER A 425 -16.29 -8.90 5.68
CA SER A 425 -16.38 -9.41 4.30
C SER A 425 -15.67 -8.50 3.31
N ARG A 426 -14.73 -9.08 2.55
CA ARG A 426 -14.06 -8.43 1.43
C ARG A 426 -14.99 -8.27 0.24
N GLY A 427 -15.88 -9.25 0.03
CA GLY A 427 -16.93 -9.19 -1.00
C GLY A 427 -17.84 -7.96 -0.84
N ARG A 428 -18.23 -7.63 0.39
CA ARG A 428 -19.01 -6.41 0.70
C ARG A 428 -18.27 -5.15 0.25
N LYS A 429 -16.96 -5.08 0.48
CA LYS A 429 -16.13 -3.94 0.10
C LYS A 429 -16.02 -3.79 -1.42
N VAL A 430 -15.86 -4.91 -2.15
CA VAL A 430 -15.86 -4.91 -3.63
C VAL A 430 -17.22 -4.49 -4.19
N ASN A 431 -18.31 -4.99 -3.62
CA ASN A 431 -19.67 -4.60 -4.00
C ASN A 431 -19.88 -3.09 -3.83
N ARG A 432 -19.38 -2.52 -2.74
CA ARG A 432 -19.48 -1.08 -2.48
C ARG A 432 -18.66 -0.26 -3.48
N PHE A 433 -17.44 -0.72 -3.79
CA PHE A 433 -16.60 -0.11 -4.83
C PHE A 433 -17.30 -0.14 -6.19
N TYR A 434 -17.88 -1.27 -6.58
CA TYR A 434 -18.68 -1.40 -7.80
C TYR A 434 -19.82 -0.38 -7.84
N ASP A 435 -20.61 -0.25 -6.76
CA ASP A 435 -21.74 0.67 -6.72
C ASP A 435 -21.32 2.13 -6.89
N ILE A 436 -20.23 2.54 -6.21
CA ILE A 436 -19.70 3.90 -6.33
C ILE A 436 -19.16 4.14 -7.73
N VAL A 437 -18.38 3.21 -8.28
CA VAL A 437 -17.82 3.34 -9.65
C VAL A 437 -18.92 3.48 -10.69
N MET A 438 -19.92 2.59 -10.65
CA MET A 438 -21.01 2.61 -11.64
C MET A 438 -21.86 3.87 -11.50
N GLN A 439 -22.09 4.35 -10.27
CA GLN A 439 -22.76 5.62 -10.04
C GLN A 439 -21.95 6.80 -10.59
N LEU A 440 -20.64 6.85 -10.36
CA LEU A 440 -19.77 7.94 -10.84
C LEU A 440 -19.70 7.98 -12.37
N VAL A 441 -19.54 6.84 -13.02
CA VAL A 441 -19.50 6.75 -14.49
C VAL A 441 -20.83 7.17 -15.11
N SER A 442 -21.95 6.80 -14.48
CA SER A 442 -23.29 7.20 -14.90
C SER A 442 -23.52 8.71 -14.72
N LYS A 443 -23.17 9.27 -13.55
CA LYS A 443 -23.35 10.70 -13.24
C LYS A 443 -22.41 11.60 -14.05
N TYR A 444 -21.18 11.15 -14.33
CA TYR A 444 -20.16 11.93 -15.02
C TYR A 444 -19.59 11.18 -16.25
N PRO A 445 -20.38 11.01 -17.33
CA PRO A 445 -19.94 10.29 -18.52
C PRO A 445 -18.62 10.84 -19.07
N GLY A 446 -17.64 9.95 -19.29
CA GLY A 446 -16.34 10.30 -19.86
C GLY A 446 -15.34 10.96 -18.90
N LYS A 447 -15.74 11.31 -17.66
CA LYS A 447 -14.82 11.92 -16.67
C LYS A 447 -14.06 10.91 -15.81
N VAL A 448 -14.53 9.66 -15.71
CA VAL A 448 -13.93 8.64 -14.84
C VAL A 448 -13.17 7.62 -15.68
N ARG A 449 -11.89 7.40 -15.35
CA ARG A 449 -11.00 6.50 -16.09
C ARG A 449 -10.28 5.53 -15.16
N PHE A 450 -9.93 4.36 -15.70
CA PHE A 450 -9.33 3.27 -14.96
C PHE A 450 -8.07 2.81 -15.68
N MET A 451 -6.94 2.82 -14.98
CA MET A 451 -5.64 2.48 -15.54
C MET A 451 -4.97 1.41 -14.69
N MET A 452 -4.30 0.43 -15.33
CA MET A 452 -3.38 -0.47 -14.65
C MET A 452 -1.95 -0.12 -15.09
N TYR A 453 -1.07 0.15 -14.13
CA TYR A 453 0.36 0.42 -14.36
C TYR A 453 1.21 -0.71 -13.82
N ASN A 454 2.02 -1.33 -14.69
CA ASN A 454 2.99 -2.33 -14.29
C ASN A 454 4.34 -1.68 -14.03
N THR A 455 4.68 -1.49 -12.74
CA THR A 455 6.00 -0.98 -12.30
C THR A 455 7.05 -2.09 -12.16
N GLY A 456 6.69 -3.31 -12.54
CA GLY A 456 7.58 -4.45 -12.63
C GLY A 456 8.49 -4.35 -13.84
N GLY A 457 8.16 -5.12 -14.87
CA GLY A 457 8.92 -5.23 -16.11
C GLY A 457 8.35 -6.32 -17.00
N MET A 458 9.10 -6.69 -18.03
CA MET A 458 8.74 -7.76 -18.96
C MET A 458 9.94 -8.70 -19.18
N GLY A 459 9.69 -9.91 -19.65
CA GLY A 459 10.76 -10.81 -20.07
C GLY A 459 11.33 -11.72 -18.98
N GLU A 460 10.86 -11.67 -17.74
CA GLU A 460 11.35 -12.60 -16.71
C GLU A 460 10.96 -14.06 -17.02
N ILE A 461 11.89 -14.99 -16.78
CA ILE A 461 11.64 -16.44 -16.78
C ILE A 461 12.22 -17.02 -15.49
N ILE A 462 11.36 -17.68 -14.71
CA ILE A 462 11.72 -18.40 -13.49
C ILE A 462 11.34 -19.87 -13.69
N GLU A 463 12.33 -20.75 -13.55
CA GLU A 463 12.13 -22.19 -13.53
C GLU A 463 11.89 -22.66 -12.11
N THR A 464 10.88 -23.52 -11.94
CA THR A 464 10.67 -24.25 -10.69
C THR A 464 11.18 -25.68 -10.87
N TYR A 465 12.02 -26.13 -9.96
CA TYR A 465 12.56 -27.49 -9.95
C TYR A 465 12.48 -28.07 -8.54
N GLU A 466 12.52 -29.39 -8.42
CA GLU A 466 12.57 -30.06 -7.12
C GLU A 466 13.99 -30.52 -6.81
N GLU A 467 14.43 -30.25 -5.59
CA GLU A 467 15.72 -30.71 -5.07
C GLU A 467 15.50 -31.13 -3.62
N ASN A 468 15.86 -32.38 -3.29
CA ASN A 468 15.65 -32.98 -1.96
C ASN A 468 14.19 -32.87 -1.45
N GLY A 469 13.21 -33.03 -2.34
CA GLY A 469 11.78 -32.92 -2.02
C GLY A 469 11.30 -31.49 -1.73
N GLN A 470 12.13 -30.47 -1.95
CA GLN A 470 11.76 -29.06 -1.83
C GLN A 470 11.68 -28.41 -3.20
N LYS A 471 10.59 -27.66 -3.44
CA LYS A 471 10.47 -26.80 -4.62
C LYS A 471 11.43 -25.61 -4.49
N LYS A 472 12.30 -25.46 -5.47
CA LYS A 472 13.23 -24.34 -5.60
C LYS A 472 12.98 -23.59 -6.90
N LYS A 473 13.40 -22.33 -6.93
CA LYS A 473 13.18 -21.42 -8.04
C LYS A 473 14.50 -20.86 -8.57
N LYS A 474 14.76 -21.04 -9.86
CA LYS A 474 15.94 -20.52 -10.56
C LYS A 474 15.53 -19.42 -11.52
N LEU A 475 16.13 -18.24 -11.39
CA LEU A 475 15.97 -17.15 -12.33
C LEU A 475 16.76 -17.45 -13.61
N VAL A 476 16.08 -17.78 -14.70
CA VAL A 476 16.68 -18.11 -16.00
C VAL A 476 16.95 -16.85 -16.81
N ARG A 477 15.98 -15.93 -16.81
CA ARG A 477 16.11 -14.63 -17.50
C ARG A 477 15.63 -13.52 -16.59
N LYS A 478 16.46 -12.50 -16.42
CA LYS A 478 16.12 -11.28 -15.68
C LYS A 478 15.08 -10.48 -16.45
N THR A 479 14.21 -9.81 -15.70
CA THR A 479 13.25 -8.85 -16.27
C THR A 479 13.94 -7.62 -16.85
N GLU A 480 13.42 -7.15 -17.98
CA GLU A 480 13.62 -5.79 -18.44
C GLU A 480 12.64 -4.87 -17.70
N ARG A 481 13.19 -4.06 -16.78
CA ARG A 481 12.41 -3.14 -15.94
C ARG A 481 11.86 -2.00 -16.77
N VAL A 482 10.63 -1.58 -16.48
CA VAL A 482 10.10 -0.34 -17.05
C VAL A 482 10.97 0.85 -16.56
N PRO A 483 11.53 1.67 -17.45
CA PRO A 483 12.26 2.86 -17.04
C PRO A 483 11.34 3.84 -16.30
N LEU A 484 11.80 4.42 -15.19
CA LEU A 484 11.04 5.43 -14.45
C LEU A 484 10.59 6.61 -15.33
N PRO A 485 11.45 7.20 -16.21
CA PRO A 485 11.02 8.27 -17.11
C PRO A 485 9.94 7.82 -18.11
N LEU A 486 9.99 6.56 -18.56
CA LEU A 486 8.96 6.01 -19.45
C LEU A 486 7.63 5.89 -18.71
N MET A 487 7.61 5.30 -17.51
CA MET A 487 6.38 5.20 -16.71
C MET A 487 5.80 6.58 -16.34
N ALA A 488 6.66 7.58 -16.10
CA ALA A 488 6.23 8.96 -15.90
C ALA A 488 5.59 9.55 -17.16
N ALA A 489 6.18 9.31 -18.34
CA ALA A 489 5.62 9.73 -19.62
C ALA A 489 4.30 9.03 -19.94
N ILE A 490 4.17 7.74 -19.59
CA ILE A 490 2.92 6.98 -19.71
C ILE A 490 1.82 7.66 -18.88
N GLN A 491 2.02 7.84 -17.57
CA GLN A 491 1.01 8.46 -16.70
C GLN A 491 0.65 9.89 -17.15
N ARG A 492 1.65 10.69 -17.55
CA ARG A 492 1.43 12.03 -18.11
C ARG A 492 0.62 11.99 -19.40
N GLY A 493 0.96 11.10 -20.32
CA GLY A 493 0.27 10.92 -21.58
C GLY A 493 -1.16 10.41 -21.40
N ASP A 494 -1.42 9.62 -20.36
CA ASP A 494 -2.79 9.22 -20.00
C ASP A 494 -3.60 10.42 -19.55
N LEU A 495 -3.07 11.22 -18.63
CA LEU A 495 -3.73 12.45 -18.16
C LEU A 495 -4.02 13.41 -19.32
N ARG A 496 -3.12 13.50 -20.30
CA ARG A 496 -3.28 14.36 -21.50
C ARG A 496 -4.13 13.73 -22.61
N GLY A 497 -4.40 12.43 -22.56
CA GLY A 497 -5.09 11.70 -23.63
C GLY A 497 -4.26 11.58 -24.92
N THR A 498 -2.93 11.50 -24.81
CA THR A 498 -1.98 11.40 -25.94
C THR A 498 -1.41 10.00 -26.17
N ASN A 499 -1.62 9.08 -25.23
CA ASN A 499 -1.21 7.69 -25.39
C ASN A 499 -2.17 6.94 -26.32
N GLN A 500 -1.66 5.88 -26.95
CA GLN A 500 -2.46 5.01 -27.80
C GLN A 500 -2.52 3.61 -27.19
N TYR A 501 -3.72 3.06 -27.20
CA TYR A 501 -4.05 1.77 -26.61
C TYR A 501 -4.80 0.92 -27.63
N GLU A 502 -4.40 -0.34 -27.77
CA GLU A 502 -5.00 -1.31 -28.67
C GLU A 502 -5.40 -2.58 -27.91
N PRO A 503 -6.34 -3.40 -28.41
CA PRO A 503 -6.68 -4.68 -27.80
C PRO A 503 -5.42 -5.52 -27.52
N GLY A 504 -5.22 -5.91 -26.27
CA GLY A 504 -4.07 -6.67 -25.82
C GLY A 504 -4.39 -8.12 -25.47
N LEU A 505 -3.34 -8.90 -25.17
CA LEU A 505 -3.40 -10.33 -24.85
C LEU A 505 -4.24 -10.66 -23.60
N LEU A 506 -4.48 -9.68 -22.72
CA LEU A 506 -5.14 -9.89 -21.43
C LEU A 506 -6.62 -9.47 -21.43
N GLY A 507 -7.23 -9.29 -22.60
CA GLY A 507 -8.63 -8.88 -22.75
C GLY A 507 -8.90 -7.42 -22.36
N THR A 508 -7.85 -6.67 -22.08
CA THR A 508 -7.82 -5.22 -21.84
C THR A 508 -7.17 -4.53 -23.03
N LYS A 509 -7.18 -3.19 -23.08
CA LYS A 509 -6.35 -2.49 -24.06
C LYS A 509 -4.95 -2.28 -23.49
N SER A 510 -3.92 -2.72 -24.22
CA SER A 510 -2.51 -2.51 -23.89
C SER A 510 -1.98 -1.25 -24.53
N ILE A 511 -1.06 -0.57 -23.85
CA ILE A 511 -0.36 0.58 -24.43
C ILE A 511 0.52 0.15 -25.61
N VAL A 512 0.45 0.88 -26.72
CA VAL A 512 1.26 0.64 -27.93
C VAL A 512 2.11 1.86 -28.33
N ALA A 513 1.70 3.06 -27.90
CA ALA A 513 2.47 4.28 -28.09
C ALA A 513 2.33 5.25 -26.91
N VAL A 514 3.44 5.89 -26.56
CA VAL A 514 3.54 6.88 -25.48
C VAL A 514 3.78 8.25 -26.08
N GLU A 515 2.86 9.19 -25.85
CA GLU A 515 2.94 10.56 -26.41
C GLU A 515 3.28 10.58 -27.92
N GLY A 516 2.61 9.72 -28.70
CA GLY A 516 2.79 9.61 -30.16
C GLY A 516 4.01 8.80 -30.63
N LYS A 517 4.80 8.23 -29.72
CA LYS A 517 5.95 7.37 -30.06
C LYS A 517 5.61 5.89 -29.83
N PRO A 518 5.62 5.03 -30.87
CA PRO A 518 5.45 3.60 -30.71
C PRO A 518 6.51 3.00 -29.77
N ILE A 519 6.12 1.97 -29.01
CA ILE A 519 7.01 1.24 -28.08
C ILE A 519 7.06 -0.27 -28.36
N PRO A 520 7.31 -0.70 -29.61
CA PRO A 520 7.25 -2.10 -30.00
C PRO A 520 8.31 -2.98 -29.31
N GLU A 521 9.36 -2.39 -28.72
CA GLU A 521 10.36 -3.09 -27.93
C GLU A 521 9.80 -3.80 -26.70
N TYR A 522 8.62 -3.40 -26.22
CA TYR A 522 7.96 -3.99 -25.05
C TYR A 522 6.75 -4.87 -25.42
N ASP A 523 6.68 -5.34 -26.67
CA ASP A 523 5.70 -6.35 -27.09
C ASP A 523 6.07 -7.72 -26.48
N PRO A 524 5.17 -8.38 -25.72
CA PRO A 524 5.41 -9.70 -25.15
C PRO A 524 5.90 -10.76 -26.14
N THR A 525 5.48 -10.68 -27.41
CA THR A 525 5.88 -11.63 -28.47
C THR A 525 7.36 -11.56 -28.83
N ARG A 526 8.04 -10.46 -28.46
CA ARG A 526 9.51 -10.33 -28.60
C ARG A 526 10.27 -11.02 -27.48
N PHE A 527 9.61 -11.27 -26.34
CA PHE A 527 10.23 -11.90 -25.18
C PHE A 527 9.88 -13.38 -25.07
N TYR A 528 8.73 -13.79 -25.58
CA TYR A 528 8.15 -15.10 -25.30
C TYR A 528 7.62 -15.77 -26.57
N SER A 529 7.76 -17.10 -26.66
CA SER A 529 7.02 -17.90 -27.64
C SER A 529 5.52 -17.90 -27.33
N GLN A 530 4.69 -18.28 -28.30
CA GLN A 530 3.25 -18.36 -28.10
C GLN A 530 2.89 -19.34 -26.98
N GLU A 531 3.59 -20.48 -26.87
CA GLU A 531 3.37 -21.47 -25.81
C GLU A 531 3.66 -20.90 -24.42
N GLN A 532 4.70 -20.06 -24.31
CA GLN A 532 5.04 -19.38 -23.05
C GLN A 532 3.99 -18.34 -22.68
N ILE A 533 3.50 -17.56 -23.66
CA ILE A 533 2.42 -16.60 -23.47
C ILE A 533 1.16 -17.32 -22.98
N ASP A 534 0.75 -18.39 -23.66
CA ASP A 534 -0.41 -19.21 -23.32
C ASP A 534 -0.29 -19.82 -21.91
N PHE A 535 0.92 -20.22 -21.51
CA PHE A 535 1.19 -20.68 -20.15
C PHE A 535 0.96 -19.57 -19.11
N TYR A 536 1.55 -18.37 -19.32
CA TYR A 536 1.38 -17.26 -18.38
C TYR A 536 -0.06 -16.75 -18.31
N ILE A 537 -0.81 -16.78 -19.42
CA ILE A 537 -2.24 -16.44 -19.43
C ILE A 537 -3.02 -17.46 -18.58
N ARG A 538 -2.79 -18.76 -18.78
CA ARG A 538 -3.44 -19.82 -17.99
C ARG A 538 -3.17 -19.69 -16.50
N ASP A 539 -1.90 -19.52 -16.08
CA ASP A 539 -1.53 -19.31 -14.68
C ASP A 539 -2.23 -18.07 -14.08
N LEU A 540 -2.28 -16.98 -14.84
CA LEU A 540 -2.93 -15.74 -14.41
C LEU A 540 -4.43 -15.94 -14.22
N VAL A 541 -5.12 -16.56 -15.19
CA VAL A 541 -6.56 -16.83 -15.17
C VAL A 541 -6.92 -17.80 -14.05
N GLU A 542 -6.19 -18.91 -13.91
CA GLU A 542 -6.42 -19.90 -12.85
C GLU A 542 -6.35 -19.24 -11.47
N GLY A 543 -5.31 -18.44 -11.23
CA GLY A 543 -5.16 -17.72 -9.97
C GLY A 543 -6.25 -16.65 -9.73
N ARG A 544 -6.70 -15.95 -10.77
CA ARG A 544 -7.80 -14.98 -10.67
C ARG A 544 -9.13 -15.68 -10.40
N ARG A 545 -9.42 -16.82 -11.05
CA ARG A 545 -10.62 -17.63 -10.85
C ARG A 545 -10.72 -18.13 -9.42
N LYS A 546 -9.66 -18.81 -8.92
CA LYS A 546 -9.59 -19.28 -7.52
C LYS A 546 -9.83 -18.14 -6.53
N PHE A 547 -9.22 -16.98 -6.76
CA PHE A 547 -9.40 -15.83 -5.87
C PHE A 547 -10.81 -15.24 -5.94
N THR A 548 -11.40 -15.13 -7.14
CA THR A 548 -12.80 -14.71 -7.31
C THR A 548 -13.74 -15.66 -6.56
N ASP A 549 -13.57 -16.97 -6.66
CA ASP A 549 -14.40 -17.95 -5.95
C ASP A 549 -14.31 -17.79 -4.42
N ILE A 550 -13.10 -17.52 -3.92
CA ILE A 550 -12.86 -17.25 -2.51
C ILE A 550 -13.69 -16.07 -2.02
N ILE A 551 -13.66 -14.96 -2.77
CA ILE A 551 -14.35 -13.71 -2.43
C ILE A 551 -15.86 -13.82 -2.71
N ALA A 552 -16.28 -14.60 -3.72
CA ALA A 552 -17.68 -14.87 -4.01
C ALA A 552 -18.38 -15.55 -2.83
N GLY A 553 -17.70 -16.47 -2.15
CA GLY A 553 -18.17 -17.06 -0.90
C GLY A 553 -18.38 -16.08 0.27
N GLU A 554 -17.96 -14.82 0.13
CA GLU A 554 -18.18 -13.74 1.10
C GLU A 554 -19.32 -12.79 0.69
N GLY A 555 -20.11 -13.15 -0.34
CA GLY A 555 -21.28 -12.39 -0.80
C GLY A 555 -20.98 -11.39 -1.92
N LEU A 556 -20.12 -11.74 -2.89
CA LEU A 556 -19.86 -10.91 -4.06
C LEU A 556 -21.09 -10.83 -4.98
N LYS A 557 -21.35 -9.65 -5.56
CA LYS A 557 -22.49 -9.44 -6.48
C LYS A 557 -22.42 -10.36 -7.71
N PRO A 558 -23.54 -10.97 -8.14
CA PRO A 558 -23.58 -11.82 -9.33
C PRO A 558 -23.07 -11.14 -10.60
N GLU A 559 -23.29 -9.82 -10.76
CA GLU A 559 -22.81 -9.03 -11.90
C GLU A 559 -21.28 -9.05 -11.98
N ILE A 560 -20.61 -8.94 -10.84
CA ILE A 560 -19.14 -8.93 -10.74
C ILE A 560 -18.60 -10.33 -11.05
N VAL A 561 -19.24 -11.38 -10.53
CA VAL A 561 -18.89 -12.77 -10.85
C VAL A 561 -19.02 -13.04 -12.35
N ARG A 562 -20.14 -12.66 -12.98
CA ARG A 562 -20.33 -12.79 -14.44
C ARG A 562 -19.29 -12.01 -15.24
N THR A 563 -18.90 -10.83 -14.76
CA THR A 563 -17.85 -10.02 -15.40
C THR A 563 -16.49 -10.71 -15.29
N ALA A 564 -16.17 -11.29 -14.13
CA ALA A 564 -14.94 -12.06 -13.92
C ALA A 564 -14.90 -13.27 -14.85
N GLU A 565 -16.00 -14.03 -14.97
CA GLU A 565 -16.09 -15.18 -15.88
C GLU A 565 -15.87 -14.79 -17.34
N LYS A 566 -16.43 -13.67 -17.79
CA LYS A 566 -16.13 -13.14 -19.13
C LYS A 566 -14.66 -12.78 -19.28
N ALA A 567 -14.05 -12.17 -18.27
CA ALA A 567 -12.62 -11.83 -18.31
C ALA A 567 -11.71 -13.07 -18.36
N PHE A 568 -12.19 -14.24 -17.96
CA PHE A 568 -11.45 -15.50 -18.05
C PHE A 568 -11.48 -16.15 -19.44
N SER A 569 -12.33 -15.69 -20.36
CA SER A 569 -12.42 -16.24 -21.72
C SER A 569 -11.18 -15.93 -22.60
N ILE A 570 -10.21 -15.18 -22.06
CA ILE A 570 -8.90 -14.96 -22.69
C ILE A 570 -8.01 -16.21 -22.64
N GLU A 571 -8.37 -17.19 -21.79
CA GLU A 571 -7.64 -18.44 -21.67
C GLU A 571 -7.65 -19.22 -22.99
N PRO A 572 -6.48 -19.58 -23.55
CA PRO A 572 -6.41 -20.38 -24.77
C PRO A 572 -7.10 -21.74 -24.59
N ALA A 573 -7.79 -22.21 -25.64
CA ALA A 573 -8.41 -23.53 -25.63
C ALA A 573 -7.37 -24.64 -25.35
N ALA A 574 -7.69 -25.57 -24.45
CA ALA A 574 -6.81 -26.68 -24.13
C ALA A 574 -6.57 -27.55 -25.36
N LYS A 575 -5.31 -27.63 -25.83
CA LYS A 575 -4.89 -28.72 -26.74
C LYS A 575 -4.90 -30.03 -25.94
N PRO A 576 -5.35 -31.17 -26.52
CA PRO A 576 -5.32 -32.48 -25.85
C PRO A 576 -3.90 -32.77 -25.32
N SER A 577 -3.78 -33.04 -24.02
CA SER A 577 -2.52 -33.06 -23.29
C SER A 577 -1.66 -34.29 -23.62
N VAL A 578 -0.36 -34.07 -23.83
CA VAL A 578 0.65 -35.04 -23.38
C VAL A 578 1.05 -34.61 -21.96
N ALA A 579 0.75 -35.47 -20.99
CA ALA A 579 1.16 -35.50 -19.58
C ALA A 579 1.44 -34.17 -18.84
N ALA A 580 0.59 -33.89 -17.86
CA ALA A 580 0.84 -32.92 -16.80
C ALA A 580 2.03 -33.35 -15.92
N SER A 581 3.09 -32.55 -15.87
CA SER A 581 3.98 -32.30 -14.71
C SER A 581 5.32 -31.70 -15.14
N ALA A 582 5.32 -30.42 -15.53
CA ALA A 582 6.44 -29.47 -15.40
C ALA A 582 6.04 -28.18 -16.13
N ALA A 583 6.58 -27.03 -15.69
CA ALA A 583 6.71 -25.89 -16.59
C ALA A 583 7.41 -26.39 -17.88
N PRO A 584 7.04 -25.92 -19.09
CA PRO A 584 7.77 -26.31 -20.30
C PRO A 584 9.26 -26.06 -20.06
N SER A 585 10.08 -27.08 -20.30
CA SER A 585 11.53 -26.94 -20.23
C SER A 585 11.95 -25.86 -21.21
N PHE A 586 12.48 -24.76 -20.70
CA PHE A 586 12.88 -23.64 -21.53
C PHE A 586 14.23 -24.02 -22.17
N PRO A 587 14.32 -24.16 -23.51
CA PRO A 587 15.58 -24.52 -24.13
C PRO A 587 16.60 -23.40 -23.89
N GLY A 588 17.61 -23.71 -23.08
CA GLY A 588 18.77 -22.87 -22.88
C GLY A 588 19.56 -22.77 -24.18
N THR A 589 19.98 -21.55 -24.53
CA THR A 589 21.01 -21.32 -25.54
C THR A 589 22.27 -22.09 -25.15
N SER A 590 22.51 -23.19 -25.85
CA SER A 590 23.66 -24.07 -25.68
C SER A 590 24.91 -23.44 -26.28
N THR A 591 25.83 -23.01 -25.43
CA THR A 591 27.27 -23.20 -25.64
C THR A 591 27.89 -23.49 -24.28
N VAL A 592 28.27 -24.75 -24.09
CA VAL A 592 28.91 -25.30 -22.91
C VAL A 592 30.39 -24.94 -22.96
N GLU A 593 30.90 -24.25 -21.95
CA GLU A 593 32.29 -24.37 -21.52
C GLU A 593 32.35 -24.40 -19.99
N SER A 594 32.72 -25.57 -19.51
CA SER A 594 33.25 -26.03 -18.21
C SER A 594 32.99 -25.26 -16.90
N ASP A 595 32.60 -26.08 -15.92
CA ASP A 595 32.50 -25.87 -14.48
C ASP A 595 33.39 -24.77 -13.87
N LYS A 596 32.72 -23.72 -13.36
CA LYS A 596 33.17 -23.01 -12.16
C LYS A 596 32.00 -22.78 -11.23
N VAL A 597 32.10 -23.33 -10.03
CA VAL A 597 31.25 -23.02 -8.88
C VAL A 597 31.30 -21.51 -8.65
N VAL A 598 30.22 -20.81 -8.96
CA VAL A 598 30.06 -19.40 -8.60
C VAL A 598 29.54 -19.34 -7.17
N ILE A 599 30.45 -19.18 -6.22
CA ILE A 599 30.13 -18.66 -4.90
C ILE A 599 29.62 -17.23 -5.13
N VAL A 600 28.35 -16.97 -4.84
CA VAL A 600 27.79 -15.61 -4.85
C VAL A 600 28.30 -14.90 -3.60
N THR A 601 29.48 -14.29 -3.70
CA THR A 601 29.89 -13.22 -2.79
C THR A 601 29.12 -11.96 -3.16
N THR A 602 28.22 -11.53 -2.28
CA THR A 602 27.53 -10.24 -2.35
C THR A 602 28.53 -9.11 -2.12
N ALA A 603 29.27 -8.73 -3.16
CA ALA A 603 29.95 -7.45 -3.26
C ALA A 603 30.36 -7.24 -4.72
N GLN A 604 29.49 -6.64 -5.54
CA GLN A 604 29.89 -5.84 -6.71
C GLN A 604 28.77 -4.87 -7.10
N PRO A 605 29.13 -3.67 -7.59
CA PRO A 605 28.28 -2.49 -7.59
C PRO A 605 27.16 -2.54 -8.64
N VAL A 606 26.13 -1.74 -8.39
CA VAL A 606 25.00 -1.45 -9.29
C VAL A 606 25.51 -1.25 -10.72
N SER A 607 25.26 -2.21 -11.61
CA SER A 607 25.48 -1.98 -13.04
C SER A 607 24.42 -1.01 -13.54
N ARG A 608 24.88 0.11 -14.10
CA ARG A 608 24.01 1.11 -14.74
C ARG A 608 23.14 0.40 -15.80
N PRO A 609 21.82 0.69 -15.86
CA PRO A 609 21.03 0.38 -17.04
C PRO A 609 21.73 0.94 -18.29
N ARG A 610 21.61 0.28 -19.45
CA ARG A 610 22.04 0.88 -20.72
C ARG A 610 21.49 2.30 -20.78
N ARG A 611 22.37 3.30 -20.94
CA ARG A 611 21.94 4.67 -21.21
C ARG A 611 20.97 4.61 -22.39
N PRO A 612 19.71 5.07 -22.25
CA PRO A 612 18.93 5.42 -23.42
C PRO A 612 19.79 6.40 -24.22
N GLY A 613 19.89 6.22 -25.55
CA GLY A 613 20.47 7.24 -26.41
C GLY A 613 19.91 8.60 -25.99
N THR A 614 20.76 9.60 -25.82
CA THR A 614 20.41 10.89 -25.22
C THR A 614 19.12 11.46 -25.82
N TRP A 615 17.99 11.23 -25.16
CA TRP A 615 16.71 11.83 -25.52
C TRP A 615 16.73 13.27 -25.06
N ARG A 616 17.22 14.17 -25.93
CA ARG A 616 17.00 15.60 -25.75
C ARG A 616 15.53 15.88 -26.09
N TRP A 617 14.70 15.98 -25.06
CA TRP A 617 13.37 16.56 -25.18
C TRP A 617 13.54 18.06 -25.40
N ARG A 618 13.17 18.56 -26.59
CA ARG A 618 12.89 19.98 -26.82
C ARG A 618 11.41 20.21 -26.61
#